data_AF-A0A3D3NV02-F1
#
_entry.id   AF-A0A3D3NV02-F1
#
_cell.length_a   1.000
_cell.length_b   1.000
_cell.length_c   1.000
_cell.angle_alpha   90.00
_cell.angle_beta   90.00
_cell.angle_gamma   90.00
#
_symmetry.space_group_name_H-M   'P 1'
#
loop_
_entity.id
_entity.type
_entity.pdbx_description
1 polymer ?
#
loop_
_entity_poly.entity_id
_entity_poly.type
_entity_poly.pdbx_seq_one_letter_code
_entity_poly.pdbx_strand_id
1 'polypeptide(L)' 'LQVRLEDESVWLSLNQMADLFQRDKSVISRHISNVFEEGELMRNRVVANF' A
#
# COMPACT_ATOMS: atom_id res chain seq x y z
N LEU A 1 15.86 -8.21 -0.16
CA LEU A 1 14.78 -7.23 0.04
C LEU A 1 15.40 -5.88 0.39
N GLN A 2 15.30 -4.88 -0.48
CA GLN A 2 15.65 -3.50 -0.13
C GLN A 2 14.36 -2.72 0.10
N VAL A 3 14.27 -2.05 1.26
CA VAL A 3 13.15 -1.20 1.63
C VAL A 3 13.70 0.21 1.84
N ARG A 4 13.00 1.24 1.37
CA ARG A 4 13.39 2.63 1.63
C ARG A 4 12.70 3.09 2.91
N LEU A 5 13.50 3.58 3.85
CA LEU A 5 13.06 4.21 5.09
C LEU A 5 13.29 5.71 4.96
N GLU A 6 12.26 6.51 5.21
CA GLU A 6 12.33 7.98 5.11
C GLU A 6 11.27 8.59 6.03
N ASP A 7 11.65 9.55 6.86
CA ASP A 7 10.74 10.28 7.76
C ASP A 7 9.77 9.36 8.51
N GLU A 8 10.32 8.31 9.13
CA GLU A 8 9.59 7.26 9.88
C GLU A 8 8.63 6.41 9.03
N SER A 9 8.58 6.62 7.72
CA SER A 9 7.76 5.90 6.76
C SER A 9 8.57 4.81 6.05
N VAL A 10 7.93 3.66 5.82
CA VAL A 10 8.51 2.54 5.07
C VAL A 10 7.84 2.44 3.71
N TRP A 11 8.65 2.51 2.65
CA TRP A 11 8.17 2.34 1.29
C TRP A 11 8.29 0.88 0.86
N LEU A 12 7.14 0.24 0.66
CA LEU A 12 7.03 -1.16 0.31
C LEU A 12 6.29 -1.33 -1.03
N SER A 13 6.79 -2.22 -1.87
CA SER A 13 6.01 -2.75 -2.99
C SER A 13 4.91 -3.70 -2.51
N LEU A 14 3.92 -3.99 -3.36
CA LEU A 14 2.84 -4.94 -3.05
C LEU A 14 3.35 -6.33 -2.61
N ASN A 15 4.45 -6.80 -3.22
CA ASN A 15 5.05 -8.09 -2.84
C ASN A 15 5.67 -8.03 -1.43
N GLN A 16 6.30 -6.91 -1.07
CA GLN A 16 6.91 -6.74 0.25
C GLN A 16 5.84 -6.60 1.34
N MET A 17 4.71 -5.96 1.03
CA MET A 17 3.55 -5.94 1.93
C MET A 17 2.94 -7.35 2.08
N ALA A 18 2.84 -8.11 0.99
CA ALA A 18 2.39 -9.51 1.03
C ALA A 18 3.27 -10.36 1.97
N ASP A 19 4.60 -10.24 1.85
CA ASP A 19 5.56 -10.91 2.73
C ASP A 19 5.45 -10.43 4.18
N LEU A 20 5.33 -9.12 4.41
CA LEU A 20 5.25 -8.54 5.77
C LEU A 20 3.98 -8.96 6.51
N PHE A 21 2.84 -8.91 5.85
CA PHE A 21 1.54 -9.24 6.45
C PHE A 21 1.18 -10.72 6.35
N GLN A 22 2.04 -11.54 5.71
CA GLN A 22 1.79 -12.96 5.46
C GLN A 22 0.45 -13.18 4.75
N ARG A 23 0.21 -12.39 3.69
CA ARG A 23 -1.02 -12.42 2.88
C ARG A 23 -0.67 -12.49 1.41
N ASP A 24 -1.60 -12.98 0.61
CA ASP A 24 -1.45 -12.95 -0.83
C ASP A 24 -1.43 -11.52 -1.38
N LYS A 25 -0.60 -11.29 -2.40
CA LYS A 25 -0.53 -10.02 -3.13
C LYS A 25 -1.91 -9.54 -3.63
N SER A 26 -2.76 -10.48 -4.05
CA SER A 26 -4.12 -10.19 -4.53
C SER A 26 -5.01 -9.63 -3.41
N VAL A 27 -4.84 -10.11 -2.17
CA VAL A 27 -5.55 -9.63 -0.99
C VAL A 27 -5.10 -8.21 -0.65
N ILE A 28 -3.79 -7.96 -0.60
CA ILE A 28 -3.24 -6.61 -0.38
C ILE A 28 -3.75 -5.63 -1.43
N SER A 29 -3.71 -6.00 -2.71
CA SER A 29 -4.20 -5.14 -3.80
C SER A 29 -5.69 -4.84 -3.68
N ARG A 30 -6.51 -5.84 -3.30
CA ARG A 30 -7.96 -5.65 -3.10
C ARG A 30 -8.24 -4.68 -1.96
N HIS A 31 -7.57 -4.84 -0.81
CA HIS A 31 -7.74 -3.93 0.32
C HIS A 31 -7.41 -2.49 -0.05
N ILE A 32 -6.32 -2.26 -0.78
CA ILE A 32 -5.94 -0.91 -1.23
C ILE A 32 -7.03 -0.32 -2.14
N SER A 33 -7.57 -1.09 -3.10
CA SER A 33 -8.65 -0.62 -3.96
C SER A 33 -9.92 -0.28 -3.18
N ASN A 34 -10.33 -1.18 -2.26
CA ASN A 34 -11.53 -1.01 -1.45
C ASN A 34 -11.47 0.27 -0.59
N VAL A 35 -10.31 0.59 -0.01
CA VAL A 35 -10.12 1.82 0.80
C VAL A 35 -10.47 3.09 0.00
N PHE A 36 -10.24 3.12 -1.31
CA PHE A 36 -10.67 4.23 -2.16
C PHE A 36 -12.14 4.16 -2.57
N GLU A 37 -12.66 2.96 -2.82
CA GLU A 37 -14.06 2.74 -3.21
C GLU A 37 -15.04 3.04 -2.07
N GLU A 38 -14.66 2.69 -0.85
CA GLU A 38 -15.42 2.93 0.39
C GLU A 38 -15.29 4.38 0.87
N GLY A 39 -14.40 5.17 0.24
CA GLY A 39 -14.19 6.58 0.56
C GLY A 39 -13.39 6.83 1.84
N GLU A 40 -12.78 5.78 2.42
CA GLU A 40 -11.90 5.90 3.59
C GLU A 40 -10.65 6.72 3.29
N LEU A 41 -10.16 6.68 2.04
CA LEU A 41 -9.05 7.49 1.56
C LEU A 41 -9.39 8.21 0.26
N MET A 42 -9.10 9.50 0.22
CA MET A 42 -9.24 10.30 -1.00
C MET A 42 -8.00 10.12 -1.90
N ARG A 43 -8.20 9.90 -3.19
CA ARG A 43 -7.11 9.70 -4.17
C ARG A 43 -6.13 10.88 -4.28
N ASN A 44 -6.54 12.08 -3.87
CA ASN A 44 -5.69 13.27 -3.84
C ASN A 44 -4.80 13.36 -2.57
N ARG A 45 -4.94 12.43 -1.62
CA ARG A 45 -4.15 12.36 -0.39
C ARG A 45 -3.02 11.33 -0.44
N VAL A 46 -2.84 10.66 -1.57
CA VAL A 46 -1.70 9.74 -1.78
C VAL A 46 -0.58 10.42 -2.56
N VAL A 47 0.64 9.92 -2.36
CA VAL A 47 1.86 10.46 -2.99
C VAL A 47 1.92 10.17 -4.50
N ALA A 48 1.09 9.23 -4.99
CA ALA A 48 0.98 8.97 -6.42
C ALA A 48 0.12 10.05 -7.10
N ASN A 49 0.75 10.90 -7.91
CA ASN A 49 0.03 11.80 -8.82
C ASN A 49 -0.62 10.95 -9.92
N PHE A 50 -1.95 11.01 -10.02
CA PHE A 50 -2.73 10.39 -11.10
C PHE A 50 -2.93 11.37 -12.26
#